data_AF-A0A9E3BJY6-F1
#
_entry.id   AF-A0A9E3BJY6-F1
#
_cell.length_a   1.000
_cell.length_b   1.000
_cell.length_c   1.000
_cell.angle_alpha   90.00
_cell.angle_beta   90.00
_cell.angle_gamma   90.00
#
_symmetry.space_group_name_H-M   'P 1'
#
loop_
_entity.id
_entity.type
_entity.pdbx_description
1 polymer ?
#
loop_
_entity_poly.entity_id
_entity_poly.type
_entity_poly.pdbx_seq_one_letter_code
_entity_poly.pdbx_strand_id
1 'polypeptide(L)' 'MTKRKVLFGSNYPMIAPTHALLGLDEIGLSDELCRNFLQGNARRVFRRETIR' A
#
# COMPACT_ATOMS: atom_id res chain seq x y z
N MET A 1 10.16 13.27 2.42
CA MET A 1 10.06 11.86 2.85
C MET A 1 10.36 10.94 1.68
N THR A 2 11.09 9.84 1.89
CA THR A 2 11.47 8.92 0.80
C THR A 2 10.34 7.93 0.49
N LYS A 3 9.83 7.96 -0.75
CA LYS A 3 8.66 7.20 -1.24
C LYS A 3 8.69 5.67 -1.02
N ARG A 4 9.87 5.10 -0.75
CA ARG A 4 10.06 3.66 -0.50
C ARG A 4 9.84 3.24 0.96
N LYS A 5 9.73 4.20 1.89
CA LYS A 5 9.58 3.93 3.33
C LYS A 5 8.13 3.94 3.80
N VAL A 6 7.17 3.95 2.89
CA VAL A 6 5.73 4.01 3.18
C VAL A 6 5.05 2.77 2.62
N LEU A 7 4.23 2.13 3.45
CA LEU A 7 3.47 0.92 3.13
C LEU A 7 1.98 1.16 3.40
N PHE A 8 1.11 0.66 2.53
CA PHE A 8 -0.31 0.58 2.84
C PHE A 8 -0.57 -0.46 3.93
N GLY A 9 -1.50 -0.15 4.84
CA GLY A 9 -2.01 -1.08 5.85
C GLY A 9 -3.39 -0.62 6.30
N SER A 10 -4.37 -1.53 6.30
CA SER A 10 -5.75 -1.18 6.66
C SER A 10 -6.00 -1.07 8.15
N ASN A 11 -5.15 -1.64 9.02
CA ASN A 11 -5.44 -1.82 10.45
C ASN A 11 -6.69 -2.70 10.71
N TYR A 12 -6.93 -3.71 9.88
CA TYR A 12 -7.97 -4.71 10.13
C TYR A 12 -7.72 -5.48 11.43
N PRO A 13 -8.74 -5.78 12.26
CA PRO A 13 -10.18 -5.64 12.03
C PRO A 13 -10.79 -4.28 12.37
N MET A 14 -10.00 -3.33 12.87
CA MET A 14 -10.52 -2.04 13.32
C MET A 14 -11.04 -1.16 12.18
N ILE A 15 -10.49 -1.32 10.96
CA ILE A 15 -10.94 -0.62 9.77
C ILE A 15 -11.06 -1.62 8.61
N ALA A 16 -12.21 -1.60 7.94
CA ALA A 16 -12.46 -2.43 6.78
C ALA A 16 -11.52 -2.05 5.62
N PRO A 17 -10.97 -3.01 4.85
CA PRO A 17 -10.06 -2.71 3.74
C PRO A 17 -10.64 -1.75 2.71
N THR A 18 -11.93 -1.86 2.41
CA THR A 18 -12.65 -0.95 1.50
C THR A 18 -12.68 0.48 2.04
N HIS A 19 -12.88 0.66 3.35
CA HIS A 19 -12.89 1.97 3.98
C HIS A 19 -11.49 2.60 4.01
N ALA A 20 -10.44 1.81 4.26
CA ALA A 20 -9.06 2.27 4.24
C ALA A 20 -8.56 2.72 2.84
N LEU A 21 -9.28 2.33 1.77
CA LEU A 21 -8.99 2.73 0.39
C LEU A 21 -9.78 3.96 -0.06
N LEU A 22 -10.75 4.43 0.72
CA LEU A 22 -11.54 5.62 0.38
C LEU A 22 -10.63 6.86 0.30
N GLY A 23 -10.85 7.68 -0.71
CA GLY A 23 -10.09 8.91 -0.94
C GLY A 23 -8.67 8.69 -1.46
N LEU A 24 -8.24 7.45 -1.75
CA LEU A 24 -6.89 7.18 -2.26
C LEU A 24 -6.57 7.96 -3.54
N ASP A 25 -7.53 8.05 -4.44
CA ASP A 25 -7.38 8.78 -5.72
C ASP A 25 -7.29 10.31 -5.50
N GLU A 26 -7.85 10.83 -4.42
CA GLU A 26 -7.83 12.26 -4.06
C GLU A 26 -6.48 12.71 -3.51
N ILE A 27 -5.61 11.77 -3.11
CA ILE A 27 -4.25 12.05 -2.59
C ILE A 27 -3.32 12.58 -3.71
N GLY A 28 -3.68 12.38 -4.98
CA GLY A 28 -2.89 12.89 -6.12
C GLY A 28 -1.56 12.18 -6.31
N LEU A 29 -1.48 10.89 -5.95
CA LEU A 29 -0.29 10.07 -6.19
C LEU A 29 -0.16 9.77 -7.69
N SER A 30 1.06 9.78 -8.21
CA SER A 30 1.30 9.19 -9.54
C SER A 30 1.00 7.70 -9.51
N ASP A 31 0.61 7.11 -10.66
CA ASP A 31 0.27 5.70 -10.73
C ASP A 31 1.40 4.78 -10.21
N GLU A 32 2.65 5.15 -10.49
CA GLU A 32 3.81 4.41 -9.98
C GLU A 32 3.89 4.46 -8.45
N LEU A 33 3.62 5.62 -7.86
CA LEU A 33 3.64 5.79 -6.41
C LEU A 33 2.47 5.07 -5.75
N CYS A 34 1.27 5.12 -6.35
CA CYS A 34 0.11 4.37 -5.89
C CYS A 34 0.38 2.86 -5.90
N ARG A 35 0.91 2.31 -7.00
CA ARG A 35 1.31 0.88 -7.08
C ARG A 35 2.38 0.51 -6.06
N ASN A 36 3.38 1.36 -5.86
CA ASN A 36 4.44 1.12 -4.88
C ASN A 36 3.90 1.16 -3.44
N PHE A 37 3.02 2.11 -3.12
CA PHE A 37 2.39 2.23 -1.81
C PHE A 37 1.51 1.03 -1.48
N LEU A 38 0.62 0.63 -2.41
CA LEU A 38 -0.34 -0.46 -2.21
C LEU A 38 0.33 -1.85 -2.14
N GLN A 39 1.45 -2.07 -2.84
CA GLN A 39 2.04 -3.40 -2.93
C GLN A 39 3.56 -3.41 -3.14
N GLY A 40 4.08 -2.56 -4.04
CA GLY A 40 5.47 -2.67 -4.50
C GLY A 40 6.51 -2.53 -3.37
N ASN A 41 6.29 -1.61 -2.44
CA ASN A 41 7.16 -1.42 -1.28
C ASN A 41 7.07 -2.62 -0.33
N ALA A 42 5.86 -3.14 -0.08
CA ALA A 42 5.67 -4.32 0.77
C ALA A 42 6.38 -5.55 0.19
N ARG A 43 6.30 -5.78 -1.13
CA ARG A 43 7.02 -6.87 -1.80
C ARG A 43 8.53 -6.81 -1.61
N ARG A 44 9.11 -5.60 -1.67
CA ARG A 44 10.56 -5.41 -1.50
C ARG A 44 11.00 -5.67 -0.06
N VAL A 45 10.22 -5.19 0.92
CA VAL A 45 10.53 -5.33 2.35
C VAL A 45 10.34 -6.77 2.81
N PHE A 46 9.20 -7.38 2.50
CA PHE A 46 8.82 -8.68 3.04
C PHE A 46 9.33 -9.87 2.23
N ARG A 47 10.08 -9.66 1.14
CA ARG A 47 10.64 -10.70 0.23
C ARG A 47 9.73 -11.94 0.17
N ARG A 48 8.47 -11.78 -0.28
CA ARG A 48 7.51 -12.89 -0.32
C ARG A 48 8.10 -14.02 -1.16
N GLU A 49 8.42 -15.15 -0.54
CA GLU A 49 8.36 -16.42 -1.23
C GLU A 49 6.93 -16.55 -1.77
N THR A 50 6.82 -16.82 -3.06
CA THR A 50 5.50 -17.05 -3.65
C THR A 50 4.96 -18.33 -3.04
N ILE A 51 4.06 -18.22 -2.08
CA ILE A 51 3.21 -19.35 -1.68
C ILE A 51 2.37 -19.65 -2.93
N ARG A 52 2.70 -20.77 -3.58
CA ARG A 52 1.92 -21.35 -4.68
C ARG A 52 0.60 -21.89 -4.16
#